data_AF-A0A942BRS7-F1
#
_entry.id   AF-A0A942BRS7-F1
#
_cell.length_a   1.000
_cell.length_b   1.000
_cell.length_c   1.000
_cell.angle_alpha   90.00
_cell.angle_beta   90.00
_cell.angle_gamma   90.00
#
_symmetry.space_group_name_H-M   'P 1'
#
loop_
_entity.id
_entity.type
_entity.pdbx_description
1 polymer ?
#
loop_
_entity_poly.entity_id
_entity_poly.type
_entity_poly.pdbx_seq_one_letter_code
_entity_poly.pdbx_strand_id
1 'polypeptide(L)' 'MPDPTHEYAPKDTTEPTQLCEKCRRPYTLAHFRHGIEGQEQVCDRCLRAIGYQV' A
#
# COMPACT_ATOMS: atom_id res chain seq x y z
N MET A 1 5.01 30.72 32.10
CA MET A 1 4.23 30.41 30.89
C MET A 1 4.60 28.98 30.53
N PRO A 2 3.68 28.00 30.51
CA PRO A 2 4.04 26.65 30.08
C PRO A 2 4.00 26.57 28.56
N ASP A 3 5.13 26.20 27.95
CA ASP A 3 5.29 25.95 26.53
C ASP A 3 4.36 24.82 26.06
N PRO A 4 3.35 25.08 25.21
CA PRO A 4 2.54 24.03 24.63
C PRO A 4 3.03 23.75 23.22
N THR A 5 4.32 23.43 23.06
CA THR A 5 4.74 22.60 21.91
C THR A 5 4.30 21.18 22.25
N HIS A 6 2.98 20.98 22.30
CA HIS A 6 2.43 19.64 22.23
C HIS A 6 2.55 19.26 20.76
N GLU A 7 3.73 18.77 20.42
CA GLU A 7 4.04 18.01 19.22
C GLU A 7 3.08 16.81 19.17
N TYR A 8 1.84 17.07 18.76
CA TYR A 8 1.01 16.11 18.06
C TYR A 8 1.73 15.84 16.74
N ALA A 9 2.85 15.12 16.78
CA ALA A 9 3.16 14.26 15.66
C ALA A 9 1.95 13.35 15.56
N PRO A 10 1.09 13.47 14.52
CA PRO A 10 0.04 12.50 14.35
C PRO A 10 0.78 11.16 14.30
N LYS A 11 0.39 10.23 15.17
CA LYS A 11 0.73 8.82 15.00
C LYS A 11 -0.06 8.34 13.79
N ASP A 12 0.20 8.95 12.65
CA ASP A 12 -0.23 8.53 11.34
C ASP A 12 0.71 7.37 11.01
N THR A 13 0.57 6.29 11.77
CA THR A 13 1.02 4.96 11.32
C THR A 13 0.02 4.51 10.26
N THR A 14 -0.22 5.36 9.26
CA THR A 14 -0.98 5.00 8.09
C THR A 14 -0.05 4.10 7.33
N GLU A 15 -0.34 2.80 7.38
CA GLU A 15 0.38 1.80 6.63
C GLU A 15 0.58 2.32 5.20
N PRO A 16 1.80 2.25 4.65
CA PRO A 16 2.06 2.79 3.33
C PRO A 16 1.11 2.12 2.33
N THR A 17 0.31 2.94 1.66
CA THR A 17 -0.62 2.50 0.62
C THR A 17 -0.11 2.91 -0.76
N GLN A 18 -0.25 2.03 -1.74
CA GLN A 18 -0.04 2.35 -3.15
C GLN A 18 -1.33 2.20 -3.96
N LEU A 19 -1.47 3.04 -4.98
CA LEU A 19 -2.56 2.94 -5.94
C LEU A 19 -2.23 1.86 -6.97
N CYS A 20 -3.12 0.90 -7.13
CA CYS A 20 -2.99 -0.03 -8.25
C CYS A 20 -3.46 0.63 -9.55
N GLU A 21 -2.62 0.65 -10.59
CA GLU A 21 -2.96 1.28 -11.88
C GLU A 21 -4.12 0.59 -12.61
N LYS A 22 -4.21 -0.74 -12.51
CA LYS A 22 -5.30 -1.52 -13.13
C LYS A 22 -6.62 -1.38 -12.38
N CYS A 23 -6.59 -1.41 -11.04
CA CYS A 23 -7.79 -1.33 -10.22
C CYS A 23 -8.22 0.11 -9.89
N ARG A 24 -7.32 1.10 -10.08
CA ARG A 24 -7.47 2.50 -9.68
C ARG A 24 -7.95 2.67 -8.22
N ARG A 25 -7.50 1.77 -7.34
CA ARG A 25 -7.83 1.78 -5.92
C ARG A 25 -6.57 1.78 -5.07
N PRO A 26 -6.57 2.50 -3.94
CA PRO A 26 -5.48 2.43 -2.97
C PRO A 26 -5.56 1.11 -2.20
N TYR A 27 -4.42 0.44 -2.08
CA TYR A 27 -4.25 -0.74 -1.23
C TYR A 27 -2.96 -0.62 -0.43
N THR A 28 -2.87 -1.30 0.72
CA THR A 28 -1.61 -1.38 1.47
C THR A 28 -0.55 -2.11 0.66
N LEU A 29 0.73 -1.83 0.92
CA LEU A 29 1.84 -2.51 0.24
C LEU A 29 1.76 -4.04 0.37
N ALA A 30 1.23 -4.56 1.48
CA ALA A 30 1.01 -6.00 1.68
C ALA A 30 0.03 -6.64 0.67
N HIS A 31 -0.82 -5.84 0.01
CA HIS A 31 -1.72 -6.30 -1.04
C HIS A 31 -1.01 -6.49 -2.39
N PHE A 32 0.16 -5.89 -2.57
CA PHE A 32 0.94 -6.05 -3.79
C PHE A 32 1.88 -7.23 -3.62
N ARG A 33 1.92 -8.11 -4.62
CA ARG A 33 2.85 -9.24 -4.63
C ARG A 33 3.85 -9.04 -5.78
N HIS A 34 5.11 -9.25 -5.48
CA HIS A 34 6.17 -9.29 -6.47
C HIS A 34 6.08 -10.62 -7.20
N GLY A 35 5.63 -10.59 -8.47
CA GLY A 35 5.52 -11.80 -9.27
C GLY A 35 6.89 -12.44 -9.52
N ILE A 36 7.91 -11.62 -9.81
CA ILE A 36 9.30 -12.01 -10.15
C ILE A 36 10.20 -10.78 -9.89
N GLU A 37 11.47 -10.98 -9.52
CA GLU A 37 12.47 -9.90 -9.48
C GLU A 37 12.56 -9.22 -10.86
N GLY A 38 12.31 -7.90 -10.92
CA GLY A 38 12.28 -7.13 -12.17
C GLY A 38 10.90 -6.95 -12.83
N GLN A 39 9.82 -7.51 -12.25
CA GLN A 39 8.44 -7.22 -12.68
C GLN A 39 7.79 -6.13 -11.83
N GLU A 40 6.90 -5.36 -12.47
CA GLU A 40 6.05 -4.35 -11.84
C GLU A 40 5.19 -4.95 -10.71
N GLN A 41 5.04 -4.23 -9.59
CA GLN A 41 4.26 -4.70 -8.44
C GLN A 41 2.78 -4.84 -8.84
N VAL A 42 2.24 -6.06 -8.77
CA VAL A 42 0.86 -6.35 -9.16
C VAL A 42 -0.01 -6.58 -7.93
N CYS A 43 -1.21 -6.00 -7.93
CA CYS A 43 -2.18 -6.15 -6.85
C CYS A 43 -2.75 -7.57 -6.78
N ASP A 44 -3.03 -8.10 -5.59
CA ASP A 44 -3.60 -9.46 -5.40
C ASP A 44 -4.87 -9.68 -6.23
N ARG A 45 -5.74 -8.67 -6.29
CA ARG A 45 -6.97 -8.71 -7.10
C ARG A 45 -6.67 -8.84 -8.59
N CYS A 46 -5.64 -8.16 -9.08
CA CYS A 46 -5.20 -8.17 -10.46
C CYS A 46 -4.63 -9.55 -10.81
N LEU A 47 -3.84 -10.13 -9.90
CA LEU A 47 -3.29 -11.48 -10.00
C LEU A 47 -4.42 -12.53 -10.08
N ARG A 48 -5.44 -12.44 -9.21
CA ARG A 48 -6.60 -13.33 -9.30
C ARG A 48 -7.37 -13.18 -10.62
N ALA A 49 -7.51 -11.95 -11.13
CA ALA A 49 -8.21 -11.70 -12.39
C ALA A 49 -7.50 -12.32 -13.62
N ILE A 50 -6.17 -12.45 -13.57
CA ILE A 50 -5.38 -13.14 -14.62
C ILE A 50 -5.25 -14.65 -14.36
N GLY A 51 -5.87 -15.19 -13.31
CA GLY A 51 -5.87 -16.61 -12.99
C GLY A 51 -4.68 -17.08 -12.13
N TYR A 52 -3.91 -16.17 -11.54
CA TYR A 52 -2.89 -16.55 -10.56
C TYR A 52 -3.56 -16.94 -9.23
N GLN A 53 -3.19 -18.11 -8.72
CA GLN A 53 -3.56 -18.55 -7.39
C GLN A 53 -2.52 -17.99 -6.40
N VAL A 54 -2.91 -16.90 -5.74
CA VAL A 54 -2.13 -16.15 -4.75
C VAL A 54 -2.40 -16.67 -3.34
#